data_AF-A0A1M3BCW4-F1
#
_entry.id   AF-A0A1M3BCW4-F1
#
_cell.length_a   1.000
_cell.length_b   1.000
_cell.length_c   1.000
_cell.angle_alpha   90.00
_cell.angle_beta   90.00
_cell.angle_gamma   90.00
#
_symmetry.space_group_name_H-M   'P 1'
#
loop_
_entity.id
_entity.type
_entity.pdbx_description
1 polymer ?
#
loop_
_entity_poly.entity_id
_entity_poly.type
_entity_poly.pdbx_seq_one_letter_code
_entity_poly.pdbx_strand_id
1 'polypeptide(L)'
;MKKNTSDLNAMDNSHFYKDLNENPSILWLSNNGQWLAYALIGLFIILFLVYRFTINTSVDQQNIYWKTETNYQTLANPEKTIAQKKEALQQLHSELEIDPSLQPKFDGLIAQNLFQNSLAQDAIPYAERAIKRTQTENSPYFSSYAQNSILITKNQYEEALKNAIQLKTDLQGKKLDNLYLLNLVRIASLQQHLKLPEEKQSWNEIIQLEKNHSVNLLDSIKEGSVTLRKYLETRITQ
;
A
#
# COMPACT_ATOMS: atom_id res chain seq x y z
N MET A 1 45.72 -51.23 -70.83
CA MET A 1 44.43 -50.51 -70.89
C MET A 1 43.43 -51.33 -70.08
N LYS A 2 42.69 -50.86 -69.08
CA LYS A 2 42.35 -49.52 -68.57
C LYS A 2 42.28 -49.59 -67.04
N LYS A 3 42.64 -48.47 -66.39
CA LYS A 3 42.46 -48.18 -64.97
C LYS A 3 41.04 -48.51 -64.51
N ASN A 4 40.88 -49.18 -63.37
CA ASN A 4 39.64 -49.14 -62.62
C ASN A 4 39.88 -48.36 -61.33
N THR A 5 39.00 -47.41 -61.10
CA THR A 5 39.03 -46.35 -60.11
C THR A 5 38.84 -46.89 -58.71
N SER A 6 39.91 -46.92 -57.91
CA SER A 6 39.87 -47.15 -56.47
C SER A 6 40.47 -45.93 -55.78
N ASP A 7 39.73 -44.84 -55.74
CA ASP A 7 39.99 -43.72 -54.83
C ASP A 7 38.76 -42.85 -54.87
N LEU A 8 37.87 -43.01 -53.90
CA LEU A 8 37.00 -41.96 -53.38
C LEU A 8 36.34 -42.49 -52.10
N ASN A 9 36.88 -42.01 -50.98
CA ASN A 9 36.18 -41.75 -49.73
C ASN A 9 35.70 -42.96 -48.91
N ALA A 10 36.64 -43.73 -48.38
CA ALA A 10 36.57 -44.01 -46.96
C ALA A 10 37.33 -42.88 -46.26
N MET A 11 36.61 -41.82 -45.83
CA MET A 11 37.20 -40.93 -44.82
C MET A 11 37.53 -41.82 -43.63
N ASP A 12 38.83 -42.03 -43.45
CA ASP A 12 39.39 -42.86 -42.41
C ASP A 12 39.11 -42.19 -41.06
N ASN A 13 37.95 -42.50 -40.50
CA ASN A 13 37.54 -42.02 -39.19
C ASN A 13 38.53 -42.48 -38.09
N SER A 14 39.44 -43.45 -38.38
CA SER A 14 40.40 -43.95 -37.39
C SER A 14 41.38 -42.87 -36.93
N HIS A 15 41.79 -41.95 -37.81
CA HIS A 15 42.64 -40.82 -37.42
C HIS A 15 41.90 -39.83 -36.51
N PHE A 16 40.61 -39.57 -36.78
CA PHE A 16 39.79 -38.69 -35.95
C PHE A 16 39.58 -39.27 -34.54
N TYR A 17 39.32 -40.58 -34.41
CA TYR A 17 39.21 -41.25 -33.11
C TYR A 17 40.53 -41.32 -32.35
N LYS A 18 41.66 -41.40 -33.06
CA LYS A 18 43.00 -41.43 -32.46
C LYS A 18 43.41 -40.05 -31.92
N ASP A 19 43.18 -38.99 -32.69
CA ASP A 19 43.44 -37.62 -32.26
C ASP A 19 42.51 -37.17 -31.12
N LEU A 20 41.26 -37.68 -31.08
CA LEU A 20 40.36 -37.49 -29.95
C LEU A 20 40.84 -38.20 -28.68
N ASN A 21 41.33 -39.44 -28.78
CA ASN A 21 41.82 -40.20 -27.63
C ASN A 21 43.14 -39.67 -27.05
N GLU A 22 43.91 -38.91 -27.82
CA GLU A 22 45.14 -38.27 -27.35
C GLU A 22 44.91 -36.85 -26.80
N ASN A 23 43.68 -36.32 -26.91
CA ASN A 23 43.36 -35.01 -26.37
C ASN A 23 43.43 -35.03 -24.82
N PRO A 24 44.23 -34.15 -24.19
CA PRO A 24 44.39 -34.13 -22.73
C PRO A 24 43.07 -34.01 -21.97
N SER A 25 42.09 -33.34 -22.56
CA SER A 25 40.75 -33.15 -21.97
C SER A 25 39.96 -34.46 -21.94
N ILE A 26 40.11 -35.31 -22.95
CA ILE A 26 39.38 -36.58 -23.10
C ILE A 26 39.99 -37.65 -22.20
N LEU A 27 41.33 -37.71 -22.11
CA LEU A 27 42.04 -38.54 -21.13
C LEU A 27 41.72 -38.14 -19.68
N TRP A 28 41.63 -36.84 -19.38
CA TRP A 28 41.23 -36.37 -18.06
C TRP A 28 39.78 -36.74 -17.75
N LEU A 29 38.88 -36.59 -18.72
CA LEU A 29 37.46 -36.94 -18.58
C LEU A 29 37.26 -38.44 -18.36
N SER A 30 38.02 -39.30 -19.06
CA SER A 30 37.91 -40.76 -18.86
C SER A 30 38.40 -41.19 -17.47
N ASN A 31 39.43 -40.53 -16.94
CA ASN A 31 40.01 -40.86 -15.64
C ASN A 31 39.22 -40.25 -14.45
N ASN A 32 38.58 -39.08 -14.66
CA ASN A 32 37.86 -38.35 -13.61
C ASN A 32 36.33 -38.33 -13.81
N GLY A 33 35.81 -39.09 -14.78
CA GLY A 33 34.40 -39.06 -15.15
C GLY A 33 33.44 -39.40 -14.00
N GLN A 34 33.86 -40.25 -13.06
CA GLN A 34 33.09 -40.55 -11.85
C GLN A 34 32.97 -39.33 -10.92
N TRP A 35 34.06 -38.60 -10.69
CA TRP A 35 34.05 -37.36 -9.91
C TRP A 35 33.22 -36.28 -10.59
N LEU A 36 33.29 -36.17 -11.92
CA LEU A 36 32.44 -35.27 -12.69
C LEU A 36 30.95 -35.64 -12.54
N ALA A 37 30.62 -36.93 -12.60
CA ALA A 37 29.26 -37.42 -12.40
C ALA A 37 28.75 -37.10 -10.99
N TYR A 38 29.56 -37.31 -9.94
CA TYR A 38 29.20 -36.92 -8.57
C TYR A 38 29.05 -35.40 -8.42
N ALA A 39 29.91 -34.61 -9.05
CA ALA A 39 29.81 -33.15 -9.03
C ALA A 39 28.52 -32.67 -9.72
N LEU A 40 28.13 -33.28 -10.85
CA LEU A 40 26.88 -32.98 -11.55
C LEU A 40 25.65 -33.38 -10.73
N ILE A 41 25.67 -34.55 -10.09
CA ILE A 41 24.59 -34.98 -9.18
C ILE A 41 24.48 -34.01 -7.99
N GLY A 42 25.62 -33.66 -7.37
CA GLY A 42 25.67 -32.68 -6.28
C GLY A 42 25.11 -31.32 -6.70
N LEU A 43 25.49 -30.83 -7.88
CA LEU A 43 24.97 -29.59 -8.46
C LEU A 43 23.44 -29.68 -8.65
N PHE A 44 22.93 -30.79 -9.19
CA PHE A 44 21.49 -30.99 -9.35
C PHE A 44 20.75 -30.99 -8.02
N ILE A 45 21.31 -31.63 -6.98
CA ILE A 45 20.73 -31.63 -5.64
C ILE A 45 20.69 -30.21 -5.07
N ILE A 46 21.79 -29.46 -5.20
CA ILE A 46 21.87 -28.06 -4.74
C ILE A 46 20.86 -27.19 -5.49
N LEU A 47 20.78 -27.30 -6.81
CA LEU A 47 19.81 -26.57 -7.62
C LEU A 47 18.37 -26.92 -7.24
N PHE A 48 18.08 -28.20 -6.98
CA PHE A 48 16.77 -28.65 -6.51
C PHE A 48 16.41 -28.06 -5.14
N LEU A 49 17.36 -28.02 -4.21
CA LEU A 49 17.16 -27.42 -2.90
C LEU A 49 16.91 -25.91 -3.03
N VAL A 50 17.72 -25.18 -3.81
CA VAL A 50 17.53 -23.74 -4.07
C VAL A 50 16.16 -23.48 -4.71
N TYR A 51 15.79 -24.25 -5.73
CA TYR A 51 14.47 -24.14 -6.37
C TYR A 51 13.33 -24.34 -5.36
N ARG A 52 13.43 -25.37 -4.52
CA ARG A 52 12.41 -25.70 -3.51
C ARG A 52 12.28 -24.61 -2.45
N PHE A 53 13.40 -24.03 -1.99
CA PHE A 53 13.37 -22.96 -1.00
C PHE A 53 12.83 -21.65 -1.58
N THR A 54 13.22 -21.27 -2.79
CA THR A 54 12.78 -20.00 -3.40
C THR A 54 11.29 -20.01 -3.77
N ILE A 55 10.76 -21.12 -4.29
CA ILE A 55 9.36 -21.18 -4.75
C ILE A 55 8.38 -21.23 -3.59
N ASN A 56 8.68 -22.00 -2.54
CA ASN A 56 7.77 -22.08 -1.39
C ASN A 56 7.57 -20.70 -0.76
N THR A 57 8.64 -19.91 -0.60
CA THR A 57 8.53 -18.56 -0.02
C THR A 57 7.71 -17.60 -0.89
N SER A 58 7.87 -17.66 -2.23
CA SER A 58 7.13 -16.76 -3.12
C SER A 58 5.65 -17.12 -3.23
N VAL A 59 5.32 -18.42 -3.24
CA VAL A 59 3.92 -18.88 -3.25
C VAL A 59 3.23 -18.51 -1.94
N ASP A 60 3.88 -18.68 -0.80
CA ASP A 60 3.31 -18.33 0.50
C ASP A 60 3.07 -16.82 0.64
N GLN A 61 4.02 -15.98 0.20
CA GLN A 61 3.84 -14.52 0.16
C GLN A 61 2.70 -14.10 -0.76
N GLN A 62 2.60 -14.70 -1.95
CA GLN A 62 1.51 -14.42 -2.88
C GLN A 62 0.15 -14.81 -2.27
N ASN A 63 0.10 -15.96 -1.59
CA ASN A 63 -1.11 -16.40 -0.89
C ASN A 63 -1.53 -15.45 0.24
N ILE A 64 -0.58 -14.97 1.04
CA ILE A 64 -0.85 -13.98 2.10
C ILE A 64 -1.38 -12.70 1.48
N TYR A 65 -0.71 -12.18 0.45
CA TYR A 65 -1.16 -10.97 -0.25
C TYR A 65 -2.60 -11.09 -0.78
N TRP A 66 -2.96 -12.21 -1.42
CA TRP A 66 -4.32 -12.41 -1.94
C TRP A 66 -5.37 -12.51 -0.84
N LYS A 67 -5.04 -13.14 0.29
CA LYS A 67 -5.92 -13.19 1.46
C LYS A 67 -6.15 -11.79 2.04
N THR A 68 -5.07 -11.01 2.21
CA THR A 68 -5.15 -9.63 2.70
C THR A 68 -5.94 -8.73 1.77
N GLU A 69 -5.75 -8.84 0.45
CA GLU A 69 -6.58 -8.13 -0.50
C GLU A 69 -8.05 -8.52 -0.38
N THR A 70 -8.37 -9.82 -0.31
CA THR A 70 -9.75 -10.32 -0.20
C THR A 70 -10.43 -9.85 1.09
N ASN A 71 -9.71 -9.87 2.21
CA ASN A 71 -10.22 -9.39 3.49
C ASN A 71 -10.39 -7.88 3.50
N TYR A 72 -9.50 -7.13 2.85
CA TYR A 72 -9.69 -5.70 2.65
C TYR A 72 -10.92 -5.41 1.79
N GLN A 73 -11.15 -6.14 0.70
CA GLN A 73 -12.36 -5.99 -0.12
C GLN A 73 -13.63 -6.29 0.69
N THR A 74 -13.59 -7.27 1.61
CA THR A 74 -14.71 -7.57 2.50
C THR A 74 -14.96 -6.44 3.49
N LEU A 75 -13.89 -5.88 4.08
CA LEU A 75 -13.98 -4.71 4.95
C LEU A 75 -14.57 -3.50 4.19
N ALA A 76 -14.13 -3.28 2.95
CA ALA A 76 -14.51 -2.14 2.13
C ALA A 76 -15.91 -2.23 1.52
N ASN A 77 -16.50 -3.43 1.46
CA ASN A 77 -17.77 -3.64 0.80
C ASN A 77 -18.95 -3.05 1.63
N PRO A 78 -19.74 -2.11 1.09
CA PRO A 78 -20.85 -1.48 1.80
C PRO A 78 -22.00 -2.45 2.13
N GLU A 79 -22.15 -3.55 1.39
CA GLU A 79 -23.21 -4.56 1.59
C GLU A 79 -22.92 -5.51 2.74
N LYS A 80 -21.69 -5.52 3.28
CA LYS A 80 -21.30 -6.41 4.37
C LYS A 80 -21.77 -5.87 5.71
N THR A 81 -22.20 -6.79 6.58
CA THR A 81 -22.64 -6.46 7.94
C THR A 81 -21.45 -6.01 8.80
N ILE A 82 -21.73 -5.29 9.89
CA ILE A 82 -20.69 -4.88 10.85
C ILE A 82 -19.94 -6.10 11.41
N ALA A 83 -20.62 -7.23 11.65
CA ALA A 83 -20.00 -8.44 12.15
C ALA A 83 -18.98 -9.01 11.14
N GLN A 84 -19.36 -9.10 9.86
CA GLN A 84 -18.46 -9.55 8.79
C GLN A 84 -17.26 -8.61 8.61
N LYS A 85 -17.48 -7.30 8.72
CA LYS A 85 -16.40 -6.30 8.66
C LYS A 85 -15.42 -6.44 9.83
N LYS A 86 -15.92 -6.71 11.04
CA LYS A 86 -15.07 -6.97 12.22
C LYS A 86 -14.25 -8.25 12.07
N GLU A 87 -14.86 -9.32 11.56
CA GLU A 87 -14.14 -10.56 11.28
C GLU A 87 -13.02 -10.33 10.25
N ALA A 88 -13.34 -9.66 9.13
CA ALA A 88 -12.36 -9.30 8.11
C ALA A 88 -11.23 -8.43 8.67
N LEU A 89 -11.55 -7.46 9.55
CA LEU A 89 -10.53 -6.64 10.22
C LEU A 89 -9.60 -7.47 11.10
N GLN A 90 -10.13 -8.44 11.83
CA GLN A 90 -9.34 -9.32 12.70
C GLN A 90 -8.40 -10.22 11.89
N GLN A 91 -8.85 -10.70 10.74
CA GLN A 91 -8.02 -11.44 9.79
C GLN A 91 -6.93 -10.55 9.18
N LEU A 92 -7.29 -9.34 8.73
CA LEU A 92 -6.33 -8.34 8.22
C LEU A 92 -5.24 -8.03 9.25
N HIS A 93 -5.62 -7.85 10.51
CA HIS A 93 -4.66 -7.61 11.59
C HIS A 93 -3.62 -8.75 11.66
N SER A 94 -4.10 -9.99 11.72
CA SER A 94 -3.26 -11.18 11.82
C SER A 94 -2.33 -11.33 10.61
N GLU A 95 -2.83 -11.07 9.40
CA GLU A 95 -2.05 -11.17 8.16
C GLU A 95 -0.97 -10.09 8.06
N LEU A 96 -1.25 -8.86 8.51
CA LEU A 96 -0.28 -7.77 8.55
C LEU A 96 0.78 -7.93 9.64
N GLU A 97 0.52 -8.76 10.67
CA GLU A 97 1.53 -9.20 11.62
C GLU A 97 2.43 -10.30 11.04
N ILE A 98 1.86 -11.21 10.25
CA ILE A 98 2.60 -12.27 9.55
C ILE A 98 3.51 -11.68 8.47
N ASP A 99 2.99 -10.74 7.67
CA ASP A 99 3.76 -10.04 6.63
C ASP A 99 3.69 -8.51 6.78
N PRO A 100 4.58 -7.93 7.61
CA PRO A 100 4.67 -6.49 7.79
C PRO A 100 4.97 -5.71 6.50
N SER A 101 5.49 -6.35 5.45
CA SER A 101 5.77 -5.68 4.16
C SER A 101 4.50 -5.20 3.46
N LEU A 102 3.33 -5.71 3.87
CA LEU A 102 2.02 -5.31 3.37
C LEU A 102 1.43 -4.09 4.09
N GLN A 103 1.89 -3.78 5.31
CA GLN A 103 1.41 -2.63 6.10
C GLN A 103 1.50 -1.31 5.29
N PRO A 104 2.57 -1.06 4.51
CA PRO A 104 2.66 0.10 3.66
C PRO A 104 1.48 0.36 2.73
N LYS A 105 0.89 -0.72 2.21
CA LYS A 105 -0.24 -0.66 1.28
C LYS A 105 -1.56 -0.51 2.02
N PHE A 106 -1.77 -1.28 3.09
CA PHE A 106 -3.08 -1.45 3.69
C PHE A 106 -3.39 -0.55 4.88
N ASP A 107 -2.41 -0.09 5.67
CA ASP A 107 -2.69 0.65 6.92
C ASP A 107 -3.56 1.91 6.69
N GLY A 108 -3.22 2.71 5.67
CA GLY A 108 -4.00 3.91 5.34
C GLY A 108 -5.40 3.59 4.82
N LEU A 109 -5.53 2.54 4.02
CA LEU A 109 -6.79 2.09 3.44
C LEU A 109 -7.74 1.54 4.51
N ILE A 110 -7.21 0.71 5.42
CA ILE A 110 -7.94 0.18 6.57
C ILE A 110 -8.42 1.33 7.46
N ALA A 111 -7.52 2.26 7.82
CA ALA A 111 -7.88 3.41 8.65
C ALA A 111 -9.01 4.24 8.01
N GLN A 112 -8.88 4.58 6.72
CA GLN A 112 -9.90 5.35 6.00
C GLN A 112 -11.25 4.64 6.01
N ASN A 113 -11.26 3.34 5.72
CA ASN A 113 -12.50 2.57 5.69
C ASN A 113 -13.17 2.49 7.07
N LEU A 114 -12.38 2.28 8.13
CA LEU A 114 -12.90 2.22 9.50
C LEU A 114 -13.47 3.57 9.95
N PHE A 115 -12.85 4.69 9.59
CA PHE A 115 -13.44 6.02 9.82
C PHE A 115 -14.77 6.21 9.10
N GLN A 116 -14.92 5.70 7.87
CA GLN A 116 -16.16 5.81 7.10
C GLN A 116 -17.30 4.92 7.61
N ASN A 117 -16.98 3.80 8.27
CA ASN A 117 -17.95 2.80 8.71
C ASN A 117 -18.29 2.90 10.21
N SER A 118 -18.06 4.07 10.83
CA SER A 118 -18.32 4.29 12.27
C SER A 118 -17.56 3.35 13.20
N LEU A 119 -16.44 2.77 12.74
CA LEU A 119 -15.50 1.95 13.51
C LEU A 119 -14.24 2.75 13.85
N ALA A 120 -14.41 4.04 14.16
CA ALA A 120 -13.32 4.99 14.23
C ALA A 120 -12.24 4.63 15.29
N GLN A 121 -12.63 4.02 16.42
CA GLN A 121 -11.67 3.59 17.44
C GLN A 121 -10.70 2.52 16.92
N ASP A 122 -11.22 1.55 16.16
CA ASP A 122 -10.42 0.48 15.58
C ASP A 122 -9.45 1.01 14.50
N ALA A 123 -9.72 2.20 13.95
CA ALA A 123 -8.89 2.85 12.93
C ALA A 123 -7.57 3.41 13.47
N ILE A 124 -7.53 3.77 14.76
CA ILE A 124 -6.40 4.49 15.38
C ILE A 124 -5.05 3.79 15.16
N PRO A 125 -4.86 2.50 15.48
CA PRO A 125 -3.54 1.87 15.33
C PRO A 125 -3.04 1.86 13.87
N TYR A 126 -3.94 1.69 12.91
CA TYR A 126 -3.60 1.73 11.48
C TYR A 126 -3.28 3.16 11.02
N ALA A 127 -4.06 4.14 11.47
CA ALA A 127 -3.83 5.55 11.18
C ALA A 127 -2.49 6.03 11.76
N GLU A 128 -2.20 5.71 13.01
CA GLU A 128 -0.94 6.09 13.69
C GLU A 128 0.28 5.51 12.97
N ARG A 129 0.24 4.22 12.57
CA ARG A 129 1.32 3.62 11.76
C ARG A 129 1.47 4.27 10.39
N ALA A 130 0.38 4.51 9.68
CA ALA A 130 0.40 5.15 8.36
C ALA A 130 0.96 6.58 8.43
N ILE A 131 0.52 7.36 9.41
CA ILE A 131 1.01 8.73 9.65
C ILE A 131 2.50 8.70 10.01
N LYS A 132 2.89 7.88 10.99
CA LYS A 132 4.28 7.78 11.43
C LYS A 132 5.23 7.41 10.29
N ARG A 133 4.82 6.49 9.42
CA ARG A 133 5.62 6.08 8.26
C ARG A 133 5.77 7.18 7.23
N THR A 134 4.69 7.93 6.96
CA THR A 134 4.67 8.91 5.87
C THR A 134 5.03 10.33 6.30
N GLN A 135 5.24 10.58 7.60
CA GLN A 135 5.47 11.93 8.15
C GLN A 135 6.71 12.64 7.60
N THR A 136 7.72 11.88 7.16
CA THR A 136 8.96 12.42 6.59
C THR A 136 8.88 12.66 5.09
N GLU A 137 7.96 11.97 4.42
CA GLU A 137 7.76 12.04 2.96
C GLU A 137 6.70 13.09 2.60
N ASN A 138 5.70 13.27 3.47
CA ASN A 138 4.64 14.24 3.29
C ASN A 138 4.99 15.59 3.92
N SER A 139 4.36 16.65 3.41
CA SER A 139 4.41 17.96 4.07
C SER A 139 3.88 17.84 5.51
N PRO A 140 4.55 18.46 6.50
CA PRO A 140 4.16 18.34 7.91
C PRO A 140 2.71 18.76 8.17
N TYR A 141 2.15 19.61 7.31
CA TYR A 141 0.75 20.05 7.41
C TYR A 141 -0.26 18.90 7.21
N PHE A 142 0.01 17.94 6.33
CA PHE A 142 -0.86 16.78 6.14
C PHE A 142 -0.81 15.84 7.34
N SER A 143 0.39 15.63 7.89
CA SER A 143 0.58 14.83 9.11
C SER A 143 -0.14 15.47 10.29
N SER A 144 0.01 16.79 10.51
CA SER A 144 -0.73 17.51 11.55
C SER A 144 -2.23 17.42 11.35
N TYR A 145 -2.71 17.57 10.10
CA TYR A 145 -4.13 17.42 9.80
C TYR A 145 -4.64 15.99 10.10
N ALA A 146 -3.87 14.96 9.78
CA ALA A 146 -4.26 13.57 10.00
C ALA A 146 -4.22 13.18 11.49
N GLN A 147 -3.19 13.61 12.23
CA GLN A 147 -3.09 13.43 13.68
C GLN A 147 -4.29 14.07 14.40
N ASN A 148 -4.75 15.20 13.90
CA ASN A 148 -5.92 15.85 14.48
C ASN A 148 -7.21 15.01 14.33
N SER A 149 -7.35 14.21 13.27
CA SER A 149 -8.45 13.24 13.17
C SER A 149 -8.41 12.18 14.26
N ILE A 150 -7.22 11.79 14.72
CA ILE A 150 -7.06 10.84 15.83
C ILE A 150 -7.52 11.48 17.14
N LEU A 151 -7.18 12.74 17.40
CA LEU A 151 -7.66 13.47 18.59
C LEU A 151 -9.19 13.55 18.63
N ILE A 152 -9.81 13.89 17.50
CA ILE A 152 -11.28 13.90 17.35
C ILE A 152 -11.86 12.53 17.67
N THR A 153 -11.25 11.47 17.13
CA THR A 153 -11.67 10.08 17.41
C THR A 153 -11.53 9.73 18.88
N LYS A 154 -10.48 10.21 19.56
CA LYS A 154 -10.26 10.02 21.01
C LYS A 154 -11.14 10.92 21.88
N ASN A 155 -12.11 11.64 21.31
CA ASN A 155 -12.97 12.62 21.98
C ASN A 155 -12.21 13.80 22.62
N GLN A 156 -10.97 14.07 22.18
CA GLN A 156 -10.15 15.17 22.68
C GLN A 156 -10.47 16.46 21.88
N TYR A 157 -11.72 16.90 21.94
CA TYR A 157 -12.26 17.93 21.04
C TYR A 157 -11.64 19.32 21.25
N GLU A 158 -11.38 19.75 22.49
CA GLU A 158 -10.76 21.07 22.72
C GLU A 158 -9.31 21.11 22.21
N GLU A 159 -8.55 20.04 22.47
CA GLU A 159 -7.18 19.91 21.96
C GLU A 159 -7.19 19.85 20.42
N ALA A 160 -8.14 19.11 19.85
CA ALA A 160 -8.28 19.03 18.40
C ALA A 160 -8.61 20.40 17.78
N LEU A 161 -9.46 21.19 18.43
CA LEU A 161 -9.79 22.53 17.97
C LEU A 161 -8.58 23.46 18.06
N LYS A 162 -7.84 23.43 19.17
CA LYS A 162 -6.60 24.21 19.33
C LYS A 162 -5.59 23.89 18.23
N ASN A 163 -5.38 22.60 17.95
CA ASN A 163 -4.47 22.16 16.90
C ASN A 163 -4.96 22.54 15.50
N ALA A 164 -6.27 22.49 15.25
CA ALA A 164 -6.87 22.92 13.98
C ALA A 164 -6.66 24.42 13.75
N ILE A 165 -6.87 25.26 14.77
CA ILE A 165 -6.65 26.71 14.70
C ILE A 165 -5.17 27.02 14.43
N GLN A 166 -4.25 26.34 15.12
CA GLN A 166 -2.83 26.51 14.85
C GLN A 166 -2.48 26.13 13.41
N LEU A 167 -2.97 25.00 12.93
CA LEU A 167 -2.74 24.55 11.56
C LEU A 167 -3.30 25.53 10.53
N LYS A 168 -4.45 26.17 10.81
CA LYS A 168 -5.00 27.24 9.96
C LYS A 168 -3.99 28.38 9.83
N THR A 169 -3.46 28.89 10.94
CA THR A 169 -2.45 29.96 10.94
C THR A 169 -1.20 29.52 10.17
N ASP A 170 -0.72 28.30 10.40
CA ASP A 170 0.46 27.78 9.72
C ASP A 170 0.26 27.65 8.21
N LEU A 171 -0.97 27.41 7.74
CA LEU A 171 -1.30 27.27 6.32
C LEU A 171 -1.55 28.60 5.59
N GLN A 172 -1.69 29.73 6.31
CA GLN A 172 -1.95 31.03 5.69
C GLN A 172 -0.84 31.41 4.70
N GLY A 173 -1.23 31.83 3.51
CA GLY A 173 -0.31 32.22 2.44
C GLY A 173 0.40 31.06 1.73
N LYS A 174 0.09 29.80 2.08
CA LYS A 174 0.62 28.61 1.39
C LYS A 174 -0.32 28.17 0.28
N LYS A 175 0.24 27.65 -0.81
CA LYS A 175 -0.50 27.06 -1.95
C LYS A 175 -1.03 25.65 -1.62
N LEU A 176 -1.82 25.55 -0.55
CA LEU A 176 -2.42 24.31 -0.05
C LEU A 176 -3.92 24.50 0.20
N ASP A 177 -4.59 25.14 -0.76
CA ASP A 177 -5.96 25.65 -0.62
C ASP A 177 -6.96 24.56 -0.20
N ASN A 178 -6.84 23.35 -0.76
CA ASN A 178 -7.69 22.21 -0.39
C ASN A 178 -7.50 21.80 1.08
N LEU A 179 -6.25 21.73 1.56
CA LEU A 179 -5.97 21.37 2.95
C LEU A 179 -6.44 22.48 3.90
N TYR A 180 -6.23 23.74 3.52
CA TYR A 180 -6.71 24.89 4.27
C TYR A 180 -8.23 24.85 4.42
N LEU A 181 -8.95 24.64 3.32
CA LEU A 181 -10.40 24.60 3.29
C LEU A 181 -10.96 23.41 4.09
N LEU A 182 -10.37 22.21 3.95
CA LEU A 182 -10.72 21.05 4.76
C LEU A 182 -10.49 21.30 6.26
N ASN A 183 -9.40 22.00 6.61
CA ASN A 183 -9.13 22.36 7.99
C ASN A 183 -10.12 23.39 8.54
N LEU A 184 -10.58 24.34 7.72
CA LEU A 184 -11.65 25.26 8.12
C LEU A 184 -12.96 24.52 8.41
N VAL A 185 -13.36 23.57 7.55
CA VAL A 185 -14.54 22.73 7.80
C VAL A 185 -14.40 22.03 9.15
N ARG A 186 -13.22 21.46 9.46
CA ARG A 186 -12.95 20.85 10.76
C ARG A 186 -13.10 21.84 11.93
N ILE A 187 -12.53 23.04 11.83
CA ILE A 187 -12.64 24.07 12.88
C ILE A 187 -14.12 24.37 13.16
N ALA A 188 -14.88 24.64 12.10
CA ALA A 188 -16.29 24.98 12.21
C ALA A 188 -17.11 23.81 12.80
N SER A 189 -16.86 22.58 12.37
CA SER A 189 -17.49 21.38 12.95
C SER A 189 -17.15 21.17 14.42
N LEU A 190 -15.90 21.42 14.84
CA LEU A 190 -15.48 21.31 16.24
C LEU A 190 -16.09 22.40 17.12
N GLN A 191 -16.12 23.65 16.64
CA GLN A 191 -16.78 24.75 17.33
C GLN A 191 -18.28 24.48 17.48
N GLN A 192 -18.93 23.95 16.44
CA GLN A 192 -20.31 23.49 16.51
C GLN A 192 -20.50 22.40 17.58
N HIS A 193 -19.65 21.38 17.58
CA HIS A 193 -19.74 20.28 18.56
C HIS A 193 -19.60 20.80 19.99
N LEU A 194 -18.67 21.73 20.21
CA LEU A 194 -18.39 22.36 21.49
C LEU A 194 -19.35 23.51 21.84
N LYS A 195 -20.31 23.83 20.96
CA LYS A 195 -21.29 24.93 21.11
C LYS A 195 -20.65 26.30 21.33
N LEU A 196 -19.57 26.57 20.60
CA LEU A 196 -18.82 27.82 20.69
C LEU A 196 -19.42 28.91 19.77
N PRO A 197 -19.45 30.19 20.19
CA PRO A 197 -20.06 31.27 19.42
C PRO A 197 -19.33 31.57 18.10
N GLU A 198 -18.04 31.23 18.00
CA GLU A 198 -17.21 31.43 16.80
C GLU A 198 -17.63 30.56 15.61
N GLU A 199 -18.49 29.55 15.83
CA GLU A 199 -18.99 28.63 14.79
C GLU A 199 -19.50 29.40 13.55
N LYS A 200 -20.39 30.39 13.74
CA LYS A 200 -21.00 31.15 12.64
C LYS A 200 -19.95 31.90 11.81
N GLN A 201 -18.92 32.43 12.45
CA GLN A 201 -17.83 33.11 11.77
C GLN A 201 -17.03 32.16 10.89
N SER A 202 -16.70 30.96 11.41
CA SER A 202 -15.94 29.96 10.66
C SER A 202 -16.70 29.44 9.43
N TRP A 203 -18.01 29.23 9.54
CA TRP A 203 -18.83 28.86 8.38
C TRP A 203 -18.87 29.95 7.31
N ASN A 204 -18.99 31.22 7.72
CA ASN A 204 -18.95 32.35 6.80
C ASN A 204 -17.61 32.47 6.07
N GLU A 205 -16.49 32.22 6.77
CA GLU A 205 -15.16 32.23 6.15
C GLU A 205 -15.04 31.20 5.01
N ILE A 206 -15.55 29.97 5.23
CA ILE A 206 -15.56 28.91 4.22
C ILE A 206 -16.36 29.34 2.98
N ILE A 207 -17.56 29.89 3.17
CA ILE A 207 -18.43 30.34 2.07
C ILE A 207 -17.75 31.46 1.26
N GLN A 208 -17.08 32.41 1.92
CA GLN A 208 -16.39 33.50 1.22
C GLN A 208 -15.16 33.00 0.45
N LEU A 209 -14.40 32.07 1.02
CA LEU A 209 -13.24 31.49 0.35
C LEU A 209 -13.64 30.70 -0.88
N GLU A 210 -14.71 29.91 -0.81
CA GLU A 210 -15.22 29.16 -1.95
C GLU A 210 -15.71 30.07 -3.09
N LYS A 211 -16.32 31.23 -2.78
CA LYS A 211 -16.67 32.21 -3.83
C LYS A 211 -15.45 32.76 -4.57
N ASN A 212 -14.32 32.87 -3.87
CA ASN A 212 -13.09 33.45 -4.40
C ASN A 212 -12.17 32.42 -5.08
N HIS A 213 -12.39 31.12 -4.85
CA HIS A 213 -11.59 30.04 -5.42
C HIS A 213 -12.46 29.19 -6.34
N SER A 214 -11.95 28.73 -7.49
CA SER A 214 -12.68 27.83 -8.40
C SER A 214 -12.80 26.39 -7.84
N VAL A 215 -12.89 26.22 -6.53
CA VAL A 215 -12.97 24.93 -5.83
C VAL A 215 -14.39 24.76 -5.33
N ASN A 216 -15.13 23.79 -5.86
CA ASN A 216 -16.49 23.49 -5.40
C ASN A 216 -16.47 22.45 -4.27
N LEU A 217 -15.93 22.82 -3.10
CA LEU A 217 -15.85 21.90 -1.98
C LEU A 217 -17.23 21.70 -1.33
N LEU A 218 -18.02 22.76 -1.17
CA LEU A 218 -19.27 22.70 -0.42
C LEU A 218 -20.33 21.82 -1.09
N ASP A 219 -20.27 21.65 -2.43
CA ASP A 219 -21.13 20.69 -3.13
C ASP A 219 -20.49 19.29 -3.23
N SER A 220 -19.16 19.17 -3.09
CA SER A 220 -18.46 17.89 -3.11
C SER A 220 -18.61 17.08 -1.82
N ILE A 221 -18.71 17.77 -0.68
CA ILE A 221 -18.96 17.15 0.63
C ILE A 221 -20.46 16.92 0.76
N LYS A 222 -20.88 15.66 0.85
CA LYS A 222 -22.28 15.29 0.96
C LYS A 222 -22.49 14.10 1.89
N GLU A 223 -23.65 14.10 2.53
CA GLU A 223 -24.18 12.97 3.29
C GLU A 223 -25.54 12.60 2.69
N GLY A 224 -25.64 11.41 2.10
CA GLY A 224 -26.79 11.02 1.29
C GLY A 224 -27.03 11.99 0.12
N SER A 225 -28.18 12.66 0.13
CA SER A 225 -28.59 13.68 -0.87
C SER A 225 -28.36 15.13 -0.42
N VAL A 226 -27.81 15.33 0.78
CA VAL A 226 -27.59 16.68 1.35
C VAL A 226 -26.13 17.06 1.20
N THR A 227 -25.86 18.15 0.48
CA THR A 227 -24.53 18.75 0.38
C THR A 227 -24.24 19.63 1.60
N LEU A 228 -22.96 19.85 1.89
CA LEU A 228 -22.54 20.79 2.93
C LEU A 228 -23.08 22.21 2.63
N ARG A 229 -23.12 22.63 1.36
CA ARG A 229 -23.75 23.90 0.97
C ARG A 229 -25.21 23.99 1.45
N LYS A 230 -26.03 23.01 1.08
CA LYS A 230 -27.46 22.98 1.42
C LYS A 230 -27.68 22.95 2.93
N TYR A 231 -26.82 22.24 3.65
CA TYR A 231 -26.82 22.23 5.12
C TYR A 231 -26.56 23.63 5.70
N LEU A 232 -25.51 24.30 5.22
CA LEU A 232 -25.12 25.63 5.70
C LEU A 232 -26.17 26.70 5.38
N GLU A 233 -26.79 26.67 4.19
CA GLU A 233 -27.86 27.60 3.81
C GLU A 233 -29.06 27.52 4.76
N THR A 234 -29.42 26.31 5.19
CA THR A 234 -30.53 26.09 6.13
C THR A 234 -30.17 26.56 7.54
N ARG A 235 -28.90 26.42 7.95
CA ARG A 235 -28.43 26.72 9.31
C ARG A 235 -28.08 28.19 9.53
N ILE A 236 -27.52 28.86 8.53
CA ILE A 236 -27.15 30.28 8.63
C ILE A 236 -28.38 31.19 8.59
N THR A 237 -29.48 30.72 7.99
CA THR A 237 -30.76 31.45 7.93
C THR A 237 -31.60 31.34 9.22
N GLN A 238 -31.17 30.53 10.20
CA GLN A 238 -31.79 30.34 11.52
C GLN A 238 -30.97 31.01 12.65
#